data_AF-A0A6C9EIF3-F1
#
_entry.id   AF-A0A6C9EIF3-F1
#
_cell.length_a   1.000
_cell.length_b   1.000
_cell.length_c   1.000
_cell.angle_alpha   90.00
_cell.angle_beta   90.00
_cell.angle_gamma   90.00
#
_symmetry.space_group_name_H-M   'P 1'
#
loop_
_entity.id
_entity.type
_entity.pdbx_description
1 polymer ?
#
loop_
_entity_poly.entity_id
_entity_poly.type
_entity_poly.pdbx_seq_one_letter_code
_entity_poly.pdbx_strand_id
1 'polypeptide(L)'
;MAEQYFSAEPASKDVRRTLNVTLRGHEATAQVSNGVFSGSRVDLGTSVLLKHAPEPPLTGDFLDLGCGWGPIALTLAFESPEANVWAVDVNERALDLTHANAQANGHSNIHTAQLDES
;
A
#
# COMPACT_ATOMS: atom_id res chain seq x y z
N MET A 1 4.46 -19.16 -18.32
CA MET A 1 3.28 -18.31 -18.53
C MET A 1 3.42 -17.13 -17.58
N ALA A 2 3.52 -15.91 -18.08
CA ALA A 2 3.65 -14.71 -17.25
C ALA A 2 2.25 -14.33 -16.74
N GLU A 3 2.03 -14.44 -15.43
CA GLU A 3 0.77 -14.01 -14.81
C GLU A 3 0.72 -12.48 -14.75
N GLN A 4 -0.46 -11.94 -15.06
CA GLN A 4 -0.74 -10.52 -14.95
C GLN A 4 -1.16 -10.21 -13.51
N TYR A 5 -0.57 -9.16 -12.92
CA TYR A 5 -0.80 -8.71 -11.53
C TYR A 5 -2.23 -8.19 -11.25
N PHE A 6 -3.11 -8.19 -12.25
CA PHE A 6 -4.49 -7.68 -12.20
C PHE A 6 -5.54 -8.74 -11.85
N SER A 7 -5.14 -9.97 -11.51
CA SER A 7 -6.10 -11.01 -11.09
C SER A 7 -6.58 -10.76 -9.66
N ALA A 8 -7.90 -10.81 -9.45
CA ALA A 8 -8.52 -10.61 -8.13
C ALA A 8 -8.08 -11.68 -7.12
N GLU A 9 -7.97 -12.94 -7.57
CA GLU A 9 -7.45 -14.06 -6.78
C GLU A 9 -6.11 -14.56 -7.36
N PRO A 10 -4.96 -14.15 -6.80
CA PRO A 10 -3.67 -14.67 -7.24
C PRO A 10 -3.53 -16.15 -6.88
N ALA A 11 -3.60 -17.04 -7.88
CA ALA A 11 -3.45 -18.49 -7.74
C ALA A 11 -2.06 -18.94 -7.25
N SER A 12 -1.05 -18.07 -7.36
CA SER A 12 0.30 -18.32 -6.86
C SER A 12 0.33 -18.35 -5.33
N LYS A 13 1.16 -19.23 -4.74
CA LYS A 13 1.33 -19.29 -3.27
C LYS A 13 1.70 -17.91 -2.71
N ASP A 14 1.06 -17.50 -1.62
CA ASP A 14 1.43 -16.29 -0.88
C ASP A 14 2.75 -16.52 -0.13
N VAL A 15 3.86 -15.99 -0.66
CA VAL A 15 5.19 -16.05 -0.06
C VAL A 15 5.57 -14.65 0.41
N ARG A 16 5.26 -14.39 1.68
CA ARG A 16 5.52 -13.07 2.30
C ARG A 16 6.98 -12.88 2.67
N ARG A 17 7.44 -11.64 2.55
CA ARG A 17 8.75 -11.18 3.01
C ARG A 17 8.59 -9.84 3.71
N THR A 18 9.41 -9.60 4.72
CA THR A 18 9.47 -8.31 5.41
C THR A 18 10.53 -7.43 4.77
N LEU A 19 10.17 -6.17 4.51
CA LEU A 19 11.06 -5.10 4.11
C LEU A 19 11.05 -4.01 5.18
N ASN A 20 12.21 -3.41 5.42
CA ASN A 20 12.30 -2.13 6.12
C ASN A 20 12.60 -1.07 5.05
N VAL A 21 11.76 -0.04 5.01
CA VAL A 21 11.80 0.99 3.97
C VAL A 21 11.64 2.36 4.62
N THR A 22 12.21 3.38 3.98
CA THR A 22 11.99 4.77 4.37
C THR A 22 10.98 5.41 3.42
N LEU A 23 9.86 5.90 3.95
CA LEU A 23 8.76 6.52 3.22
C LEU A 23 8.68 8.01 3.62
N ARG A 24 9.11 8.92 2.73
CA ARG A 24 9.22 10.37 3.02
C ARG A 24 9.96 10.71 4.35
N GLY A 25 10.91 9.88 4.75
CA GLY A 25 11.67 10.06 5.99
C GLY A 25 11.14 9.30 7.19
N HIS A 26 9.99 8.63 7.07
CA HIS A 26 9.46 7.72 8.08
C HIS A 26 9.97 6.31 7.84
N GLU A 27 10.52 5.68 8.87
CA GLU A 27 10.88 4.27 8.82
C GLU A 27 9.60 3.42 8.92
N ALA A 28 9.44 2.48 8.00
CA ALA A 28 8.30 1.58 7.97
C ALA A 28 8.75 0.13 7.80
N THR A 29 8.11 -0.76 8.54
CA THR A 29 8.22 -2.21 8.33
C THR A 29 7.01 -2.68 7.53
N ALA A 30 7.26 -3.29 6.37
CA ALA A 30 6.21 -3.72 5.45
C ALA A 30 6.39 -5.19 5.04
N GLN A 31 5.32 -5.96 5.10
CA GLN A 31 5.20 -7.22 4.40
C GLN A 31 4.88 -6.97 2.93
N VAL A 32 5.54 -7.74 2.07
CA VAL A 32 5.27 -7.83 0.64
C VAL A 32 5.09 -9.29 0.24
N SER A 33 4.43 -9.56 -0.87
CA SER A 33 4.26 -10.91 -1.39
C SER A 33 4.51 -10.99 -2.89
N ASN A 34 4.87 -12.19 -3.36
CA ASN A 34 4.82 -12.51 -4.79
C ASN A 34 3.37 -12.42 -5.30
N GLY A 35 3.20 -11.88 -6.51
CA GLY A 35 1.87 -11.59 -7.06
C GLY A 35 1.29 -10.24 -6.63
N VAL A 36 1.98 -9.47 -5.79
CA VAL A 36 1.70 -8.04 -5.52
C VAL A 36 2.86 -7.20 -6.05
N PHE A 37 2.54 -6.02 -6.60
CA PHE A 37 3.51 -5.17 -7.28
C PHE A 37 4.67 -4.75 -6.35
N SER A 38 5.89 -4.78 -6.91
CA SER A 38 7.16 -4.41 -6.25
C SER A 38 7.51 -5.16 -4.94
N GLY A 39 7.51 -6.50 -4.98
CA GLY A 39 7.81 -7.36 -3.81
C GLY A 39 9.28 -7.42 -3.31
N SER A 40 10.12 -6.42 -3.58
CA SER A 40 11.52 -6.39 -3.11
C SER A 40 12.04 -5.02 -2.67
N ARG A 41 11.37 -3.94 -3.05
CA ARG A 41 11.69 -2.55 -2.69
C ARG A 41 10.47 -1.67 -2.97
N VAL A 42 10.48 -0.42 -2.52
CA VAL A 42 9.52 0.58 -3.03
C VAL A 42 9.73 0.73 -4.54
N ASP A 43 8.64 0.72 -5.31
CA ASP A 43 8.73 0.93 -6.75
C ASP A 43 9.37 2.28 -7.06
N LEU A 44 10.09 2.37 -8.18
CA LEU A 44 10.79 3.60 -8.54
C LEU A 44 9.79 4.73 -8.84
N GLY A 45 8.69 4.43 -9.52
CA GLY A 45 7.63 5.39 -9.81
C GLY A 45 6.99 5.90 -8.52
N THR A 46 6.64 5.01 -7.60
CA THR A 46 6.16 5.39 -6.26
C THR A 46 7.18 6.24 -5.51
N SER A 47 8.46 5.88 -5.55
CA SER A 47 9.52 6.64 -4.86
C SER A 47 9.64 8.07 -5.39
N VAL A 48 9.56 8.26 -6.72
CA VAL A 48 9.56 9.58 -7.36
C VAL A 48 8.31 10.37 -6.99
N LEU A 49 7.14 9.74 -7.03
CA LEU A 49 5.88 10.36 -6.61
C LEU A 49 5.97 10.87 -5.18
N LEU A 50 6.36 10.01 -4.24
CA LEU A 50 6.47 10.37 -2.82
C LEU A 50 7.46 11.51 -2.57
N LYS A 51 8.53 11.60 -3.37
CA LYS A 51 9.53 12.66 -3.27
C LYS A 51 9.03 14.02 -3.78
N HIS A 52 8.07 14.05 -4.68
CA HIS A 52 7.66 15.27 -5.38
C HIS A 52 6.21 15.68 -5.14
N ALA A 53 5.40 14.80 -4.57
CA ALA A 53 4.06 15.13 -4.13
C ALA A 53 4.12 16.26 -3.07
N PRO A 54 3.15 17.19 -3.09
CA PRO A 54 3.04 18.21 -2.05
C PRO A 54 2.81 17.57 -0.67
N GLU A 55 2.94 18.37 0.37
CA GLU A 55 2.48 17.97 1.70
C GLU A 55 0.96 17.73 1.67
N PRO A 56 0.47 16.58 2.17
CA PRO A 56 -0.95 16.32 2.23
C PRO A 56 -1.63 17.21 3.30
N PRO A 57 -2.92 17.55 3.12
CA PRO A 57 -3.74 18.11 4.19
C PRO A 57 -3.70 17.25 5.46
N LEU A 58 -3.63 17.87 6.64
CA LEU A 58 -3.53 17.14 7.92
C LEU A 58 -4.77 16.29 8.26
N THR A 59 -5.92 16.60 7.67
CA THR A 59 -7.22 15.97 7.93
C THR A 59 -8.01 15.80 6.63
N GLY A 60 -9.07 14.99 6.66
CA GLY A 60 -9.94 14.71 5.52
C GLY A 60 -9.86 13.26 5.07
N ASP A 61 -10.28 13.01 3.83
CA ASP A 61 -10.25 11.68 3.24
C ASP A 61 -9.29 11.63 2.03
N PHE A 62 -8.38 10.66 2.04
CA PHE A 62 -7.48 10.35 0.94
C PHE A 62 -7.90 9.07 0.24
N LEU A 63 -7.49 8.94 -1.03
CA LEU A 63 -7.72 7.75 -1.85
C LEU A 63 -6.40 7.30 -2.49
N ASP A 64 -6.01 6.06 -2.22
CA ASP A 64 -4.88 5.36 -2.84
C ASP A 64 -5.42 4.27 -3.77
N LEU A 65 -5.39 4.53 -5.09
CA LEU A 65 -5.93 3.64 -6.13
C LEU A 65 -4.84 2.70 -6.65
N GLY A 66 -5.07 1.40 -6.54
CA GLY A 66 -4.06 0.37 -6.82
C GLY A 66 -3.01 0.33 -5.71
N CYS A 67 -3.46 0.22 -4.46
CA CYS A 67 -2.60 0.42 -3.29
C CYS A 67 -1.45 -0.59 -3.17
N GLY A 68 -1.53 -1.76 -3.82
CA GLY A 68 -0.50 -2.78 -3.72
C GLY A 68 -0.29 -3.20 -2.26
N TRP A 69 0.95 -3.19 -1.77
CA TRP A 69 1.22 -3.46 -0.33
C TRP A 69 1.07 -2.23 0.58
N GLY A 70 0.68 -1.08 0.02
CA GLY A 70 0.35 0.15 0.75
C GLY A 70 1.45 1.20 0.96
N PRO A 71 2.49 1.36 0.09
CA PRO A 71 3.51 2.38 0.32
C PRO A 71 2.96 3.81 0.38
N ILE A 72 2.01 4.13 -0.51
CA ILE A 72 1.41 5.47 -0.57
C ILE A 72 0.46 5.64 0.62
N ALA A 73 -0.43 4.67 0.86
CA ALA A 73 -1.32 4.68 2.01
C ALA A 73 -0.60 4.88 3.35
N LEU A 74 0.50 4.15 3.60
CA LEU A 74 1.35 4.33 4.79
C LEU A 74 1.93 5.73 4.86
N THR A 75 2.45 6.23 3.74
CA THR A 75 3.03 7.59 3.70
C THR A 75 2.00 8.65 4.07
N LEU A 76 0.78 8.55 3.55
CA LEU A 76 -0.32 9.46 3.89
C LEU A 76 -0.72 9.36 5.36
N ALA A 77 -0.74 8.14 5.92
CA ALA A 77 -1.06 7.95 7.33
C ALA A 77 0.02 8.49 8.29
N PHE A 78 1.31 8.42 7.90
CA PHE A 78 2.40 9.06 8.65
C PHE A 78 2.30 10.59 8.61
N GLU A 79 2.09 11.17 7.42
CA GLU A 79 2.06 12.61 7.23
C GLU A 79 0.74 13.25 7.71
N SER A 80 -0.35 12.48 7.79
CA SER A 80 -1.69 12.97 8.16
C SER A 80 -2.42 11.97 9.08
N PRO A 81 -1.98 11.82 10.34
CA PRO A 81 -2.55 10.83 11.27
C PRO A 81 -4.03 11.05 11.63
N GLU A 82 -4.54 12.26 11.42
CA GLU A 82 -5.94 12.64 11.67
C GLU A 82 -6.84 12.51 10.43
N ALA A 83 -6.29 12.17 9.27
CA ALA A 83 -7.04 11.90 8.05
C ALA A 83 -7.41 10.43 7.94
N ASN A 84 -8.45 10.10 7.16
CA ASN A 84 -8.72 8.73 6.73
C ASN A 84 -8.03 8.47 5.39
N VAL A 85 -7.47 7.28 5.20
CA VAL A 85 -6.88 6.85 3.94
C VAL A 85 -7.65 5.64 3.42
N TRP A 86 -8.32 5.79 2.29
CA TRP A 86 -8.98 4.70 1.59
C TRP A 86 -8.00 4.07 0.61
N ALA A 87 -7.53 2.87 0.92
CA ALA A 87 -6.62 2.11 0.09
C ALA A 87 -7.38 1.04 -0.69
N VAL A 88 -7.30 1.13 -2.00
CA VAL A 88 -8.20 0.41 -2.88
C VAL A 88 -7.41 -0.37 -3.91
N ASP A 89 -7.77 -1.64 -4.10
CA ASP A 89 -7.12 -2.53 -5.06
C ASP A 89 -8.12 -3.61 -5.51
N VAL A 90 -7.91 -4.16 -6.70
CA VAL A 90 -8.68 -5.30 -7.19
C VAL A 90 -8.16 -6.63 -6.63
N ASN A 91 -6.90 -6.64 -6.18
CA ASN A 91 -6.22 -7.83 -5.68
C ASN A 91 -6.40 -7.95 -4.16
N GLU A 92 -7.08 -9.00 -3.70
CA GLU A 92 -7.33 -9.22 -2.27
C GLU A 92 -6.03 -9.35 -1.45
N ARG A 93 -4.97 -9.92 -2.04
CA ARG A 93 -3.66 -10.01 -1.39
C ARG A 93 -3.03 -8.64 -1.18
N ALA A 94 -3.26 -7.69 -2.08
CA ALA A 94 -2.80 -6.31 -1.93
C ALA A 94 -3.50 -5.64 -0.75
N LEU A 95 -4.83 -5.79 -0.66
CA LEU A 95 -5.62 -5.28 0.46
C LEU A 95 -5.17 -5.87 1.80
N ASP A 96 -4.96 -7.19 1.86
CA ASP A 96 -4.48 -7.88 3.06
C ASP A 96 -3.10 -7.38 3.51
N LEU A 97 -2.18 -7.20 2.57
CA LEU A 97 -0.85 -6.67 2.87
C LEU A 97 -0.92 -5.22 3.34
N THR A 98 -1.72 -4.38 2.68
CA THR A 98 -1.90 -2.98 3.06
C THR A 98 -2.46 -2.86 4.48
N HIS A 99 -3.50 -3.64 4.81
CA HIS A 99 -4.07 -3.66 6.15
C HIS A 99 -3.07 -4.17 7.20
N ALA A 100 -2.37 -5.28 6.92
CA ALA A 100 -1.35 -5.81 7.83
C ALA A 100 -0.19 -4.81 8.06
N ASN A 101 0.21 -4.10 7.02
CA ASN A 101 1.27 -3.09 7.10
C ASN A 101 0.83 -1.85 7.85
N ALA A 102 -0.43 -1.42 7.69
CA ALA A 102 -1.00 -0.35 8.51
C ALA A 102 -0.90 -0.68 9.99
N GLN A 103 -1.35 -1.89 10.37
CA GLN A 103 -1.28 -2.35 11.77
C GLN A 103 0.15 -2.46 12.29
N ALA A 104 1.07 -3.00 11.48
CA ALA A 104 2.48 -3.14 11.86
C ALA A 104 3.17 -1.79 12.12
N ASN A 105 2.69 -0.71 11.52
CA ASN A 105 3.21 0.65 11.70
C ASN A 105 2.31 1.51 12.63
N GLY A 106 1.33 0.91 13.30
CA GLY A 106 0.51 1.60 14.30
C GLY A 106 -0.59 2.50 13.74
N HIS A 107 -0.95 2.34 12.47
CA HIS A 107 -2.00 3.14 11.81
C HIS A 107 -3.33 2.40 11.80
N SER A 108 -4.36 3.02 12.40
CA SER A 108 -5.75 2.55 12.36
C SER A 108 -6.64 3.38 11.44
N ASN A 109 -6.07 4.39 10.78
CA ASN A 109 -6.77 5.33 9.89
C ASN A 109 -6.69 4.93 8.40
N ILE A 110 -6.15 3.75 8.09
CA ILE A 110 -6.12 3.18 6.74
C ILE A 110 -7.26 2.17 6.62
N HIS A 111 -8.15 2.38 5.65
CA HIS A 111 -9.30 1.55 5.34
C HIS A 111 -9.08 0.88 3.99
N THR A 112 -9.13 -0.45 3.94
CA THR A 112 -8.99 -1.20 2.69
C THR A 112 -10.36 -1.51 2.08
N ALA A 113 -10.49 -1.34 0.76
CA ALA A 113 -11.71 -1.68 0.04
C ALA A 113 -11.39 -2.30 -1.33
N GLN A 114 -12.17 -3.32 -1.72
CA GLN A 114 -12.06 -3.96 -3.03
C GLN A 114 -12.90 -3.19 -4.04
N LEU A 115 -12.39 -3.02 -5.26
CA LEU A 115 -13.19 -2.50 -6.38
C LEU A 115 -13.94 -3.66 -7.02
N ASP A 116 -15.27 -3.59 -6.94
CA ASP A 116 -16.14 -4.47 -7.71
C ASP A 116 -16.25 -3.94 -9.15
N GLU A 117 -16.04 -4.83 -10.14
CA GLU A 117 -16.38 -4.56 -11.53
C GLU A 117 -17.91 -4.70 -11.67
N SER A 118 -18.65 -3.58 -11.58
CA SER A 118 -20.09 -3.54 -11.86
C SER A 118 -20.40 -3.44 -13.34
#